data_AF-A0A7R9WTK5-F1
#
_entry.id   AF-A0A7R9WTK5-F1
#
_cell.length_a   1.000
_cell.length_b   1.000
_cell.length_c   1.000
_cell.angle_alpha   90.00
_cell.angle_beta   90.00
_cell.angle_gamma   90.00
#
_symmetry.space_group_name_H-M   'P 1'
#
loop_
_entity.id
_entity.type
_entity.pdbx_description
1 polymer ?
#
loop_
_entity_poly.entity_id
_entity_poly.type
_entity_poly.pdbx_seq_one_letter_code
_entity_poly.pdbx_strand_id
1 'polypeptide(L)'
;ERYCRGEPLWKWIRRIASLKSKKIVWDPALDADNSPVFAITVDGTDFRTWEKKHPTLPIDRKYCSQKFNHGAVKYELAMSVFGAKCVWISGPHRGGEHDMTIFRSGLM
;
A
#
# COMPACT_ATOMS: atom_id res chain seq x y z
N GLU A 1 -25.16 -10.95 4.35
CA GLU A 1 -24.07 -11.83 3.87
C GLU A 1 -23.79 -11.77 2.36
N ARG A 2 -24.79 -11.75 1.46
CA ARG A 2 -24.60 -11.79 0.00
C ARG A 2 -23.57 -10.81 -0.59
N TYR A 3 -23.46 -9.60 -0.05
CA TYR A 3 -22.53 -8.57 -0.54
C TYR A 3 -21.11 -8.68 0.04
N CYS A 4 -20.88 -9.57 1.00
CA CYS A 4 -19.62 -9.67 1.73
C CYS A 4 -18.72 -10.80 1.22
N ARG A 5 -19.10 -11.53 0.16
CA ARG A 5 -18.34 -12.66 -0.40
C ARG A 5 -18.53 -12.75 -1.92
N GLY A 6 -17.64 -13.47 -2.59
CA GLY A 6 -17.75 -13.82 -4.02
C GLY A 6 -17.75 -12.61 -4.96
N GLU A 7 -18.37 -12.78 -6.13
CA GLU A 7 -18.43 -11.75 -7.18
C GLU A 7 -19.05 -10.41 -6.69
N PRO A 8 -20.16 -10.40 -5.91
CA PRO A 8 -20.76 -9.15 -5.46
C PRO A 8 -19.81 -8.27 -4.62
N LEU A 9 -18.99 -8.89 -3.76
CA LEU A 9 -17.96 -8.17 -3.00
C LEU A 9 -16.91 -7.57 -3.95
N TRP A 10 -16.38 -8.39 -4.86
CA TRP A 10 -15.33 -7.97 -5.78
C TRP A 10 -15.79 -6.88 -6.73
N LYS A 11 -17.07 -6.86 -7.12
CA LYS A 11 -17.66 -5.76 -7.89
C LYS A 11 -17.53 -4.42 -7.16
N TRP A 12 -17.84 -4.38 -5.87
CA TRP A 12 -17.70 -3.16 -5.06
C TRP A 12 -16.23 -2.79 -4.83
N ILE A 13 -15.37 -3.76 -4.54
CA ILE A 13 -13.92 -3.52 -4.40
C ILE A 13 -13.35 -2.89 -5.68
N ARG A 14 -13.69 -3.41 -6.87
CA ARG A 14 -13.23 -2.84 -8.14
C ARG A 14 -13.74 -1.43 -8.36
N ARG A 15 -14.99 -1.13 -8.00
CA ARG A 15 -15.56 0.23 -8.08
C ARG A 15 -14.89 1.20 -7.14
N ILE A 16 -14.56 0.79 -5.92
CA ILE A 16 -13.81 1.62 -4.97
C ILE A 16 -12.39 1.84 -5.51
N ALA A 17 -11.74 0.79 -6.00
CA ALA A 17 -10.41 0.87 -6.59
C ALA A 17 -10.37 1.80 -7.82
N SER A 18 -11.43 1.82 -8.65
CA SER A 18 -11.51 2.74 -9.79
C SER A 18 -11.63 4.21 -9.39
N LEU A 19 -11.91 4.52 -8.12
CA LEU A 19 -11.85 5.87 -7.58
C LEU A 19 -10.44 6.29 -7.16
N LYS A 20 -9.42 5.42 -7.26
CA LYS A 20 -8.03 5.72 -6.85
C LYS A 20 -7.56 7.06 -7.41
N SER A 21 -7.71 7.30 -8.70
CA SER A 21 -7.28 8.54 -9.37
C SER A 21 -8.04 9.80 -8.93
N LYS A 22 -9.15 9.66 -8.20
CA LYS A 22 -9.97 10.77 -7.68
C LYS A 22 -9.86 10.93 -6.17
N LYS A 23 -9.59 9.85 -5.43
CA LYS A 23 -9.61 9.81 -3.96
C LYS A 23 -8.23 9.72 -3.33
N ILE A 24 -7.29 9.08 -4.00
CA ILE A 24 -5.89 8.95 -3.57
C ILE A 24 -5.07 9.81 -4.51
N VAL A 25 -5.07 11.11 -4.22
CA VAL A 25 -4.42 12.13 -5.03
C VAL A 25 -3.63 13.02 -4.10
N TRP A 26 -2.38 13.29 -4.51
CA TRP A 26 -1.52 14.24 -3.83
C TRP A 26 -2.18 15.62 -3.81
N ASP A 27 -2.10 16.30 -2.68
CA ASP A 27 -2.67 17.64 -2.54
C ASP A 27 -1.59 18.67 -2.87
N PRO A 28 -1.73 19.47 -3.95
CA PRO A 28 -0.69 20.43 -4.33
C PRO A 28 -0.39 21.48 -3.25
N ALA A 29 -1.32 21.71 -2.32
CA ALA A 29 -1.08 22.58 -1.17
C ALA A 29 0.03 22.05 -0.23
N LEU A 30 0.34 20.75 -0.29
CA LEU A 30 1.44 20.16 0.48
C LEU A 30 2.82 20.60 -0.02
N ASP A 31 2.90 21.03 -1.29
CA ASP A 31 4.14 21.49 -1.92
C ASP A 31 4.37 23.00 -1.72
N ALA A 32 3.45 23.70 -1.05
CA ALA A 32 3.59 25.13 -0.80
C ALA A 32 4.68 25.42 0.25
N ASP A 33 5.38 26.56 0.12
CA ASP A 33 6.46 26.95 1.04
C ASP A 33 6.02 27.09 2.50
N ASN A 34 4.72 27.37 2.72
CA ASN A 34 4.11 27.48 4.05
C ASN A 34 3.44 26.17 4.52
N SER A 35 3.65 25.05 3.81
CA SER A 35 3.11 23.75 4.17
C SER A 35 3.60 23.34 5.58
N PRO A 36 2.72 22.79 6.43
CA PRO A 36 3.13 22.35 7.75
C PRO A 36 4.23 21.28 7.68
N VAL A 37 5.25 21.41 8.53
CA VAL A 37 6.37 20.44 8.62
C VAL A 37 5.88 19.00 8.85
N PHE A 38 4.74 18.83 9.52
CA PHE A 38 4.11 17.53 9.80
C PHE A 38 2.74 17.40 9.13
N ALA A 39 2.69 17.48 7.80
CA ALA A 39 1.42 17.44 7.05
C ALA A 39 0.91 16.01 6.74
N ILE A 40 1.81 15.04 6.65
CA ILE A 40 1.48 13.64 6.30
C ILE A 40 2.22 12.66 7.21
N THR A 41 1.65 11.47 7.37
CA THR A 41 2.31 10.31 7.96
C THR A 41 2.36 9.19 6.94
N VAL A 42 3.46 8.43 6.93
CA VAL A 42 3.71 7.34 5.97
C VAL A 42 3.96 6.07 6.75
N ASP A 43 3.30 4.98 6.35
CA ASP A 43 3.43 3.68 7.00
C ASP A 43 3.40 2.51 6.00
N GLY A 44 4.04 1.40 6.37
CA GLY A 44 4.05 0.15 5.63
C GLY A 44 2.95 -0.81 6.10
N THR A 45 2.11 -1.28 5.17
CA THR A 45 1.07 -2.28 5.46
C THR A 45 1.27 -3.56 4.64
N ASP A 46 1.48 -4.67 5.34
CA ASP A 46 1.55 -6.00 4.75
C ASP A 46 0.15 -6.59 4.45
N PHE A 47 0.04 -7.25 3.31
CA PHE A 47 -1.11 -8.07 2.92
C PHE A 47 -0.64 -9.47 2.62
N ARG A 48 -1.15 -10.44 3.40
CA ARG A 48 -0.89 -11.86 3.17
C ARG A 48 -1.42 -12.27 1.79
N THR A 49 -0.58 -12.94 1.02
CA THR A 49 -0.96 -13.51 -0.28
C THR A 49 -0.58 -14.98 -0.33
N TRP A 50 -1.10 -15.69 -1.33
CA TRP A 50 -0.48 -16.95 -1.71
C TRP A 50 0.93 -16.71 -2.22
N GLU A 51 1.82 -17.67 -1.99
CA GLU A 51 3.17 -17.61 -2.51
C GLU A 51 3.15 -17.59 -4.04
N LYS A 52 3.82 -16.59 -4.62
CA LYS A 52 3.91 -16.46 -6.07
C LYS A 52 4.85 -17.54 -6.60
N LYS A 53 4.50 -18.14 -7.74
CA LYS A 53 5.41 -19.06 -8.44
C LYS A 53 6.70 -18.33 -8.80
N HIS A 54 7.85 -18.90 -8.45
CA HIS A 54 9.17 -18.39 -8.82
C HIS A 54 9.80 -19.33 -9.85
N PRO A 55 10.49 -18.81 -10.89
CA PRO A 55 11.02 -19.63 -11.97
C PRO A 55 12.08 -20.64 -11.52
N THR A 56 12.83 -20.32 -10.46
CA THR A 56 13.99 -21.12 -10.00
C THR A 56 13.91 -21.58 -8.55
N LEU A 57 12.96 -21.06 -7.77
CA LEU A 57 12.88 -21.33 -6.34
C LEU A 57 11.52 -21.97 -6.03
N PRO A 58 11.46 -23.04 -5.22
CA PRO A 58 10.19 -23.56 -4.75
C PRO A 58 9.51 -22.61 -3.77
N ILE A 59 10.29 -21.79 -3.05
CA ILE A 59 9.84 -20.79 -2.06
C ILE A 59 10.72 -19.54 -2.21
N ASP A 60 10.13 -18.36 -2.42
CA ASP A 60 10.86 -17.09 -2.46
C ASP A 60 10.74 -16.37 -1.11
N ARG A 61 11.72 -16.62 -0.25
CA ARG A 61 11.78 -16.03 1.11
C ARG A 61 11.82 -14.50 1.11
N LYS A 62 12.15 -13.83 0.00
CA LYS A 62 12.12 -12.35 -0.08
C LYS A 62 10.70 -11.79 0.02
N TYR A 63 9.69 -12.58 -0.30
CA TYR A 63 8.28 -12.21 -0.10
C TYR A 63 7.75 -12.61 1.29
N CYS A 64 8.54 -13.28 2.12
CA CYS A 64 8.10 -13.67 3.45
C CYS A 64 8.04 -12.44 4.36
N SER A 65 6.84 -12.01 4.72
CA SER A 65 6.63 -10.96 5.72
C SER A 65 6.87 -11.53 7.11
N GLN A 66 7.69 -10.83 7.90
CA GLN A 66 7.90 -11.15 9.30
C GLN A 66 6.61 -11.07 10.12
N LYS A 67 5.68 -10.18 9.73
CA LYS A 67 4.39 -9.98 10.41
C LYS A 67 3.46 -11.19 10.28
N PHE A 68 3.44 -11.82 9.12
CA PHE A 68 2.57 -12.98 8.85
C PHE A 68 3.30 -14.32 8.94
N ASN A 69 4.63 -14.31 9.00
CA ASN A 69 5.48 -15.48 8.81
C ASN A 69 5.07 -16.28 7.55
N HIS A 70 4.75 -15.55 6.46
CA HIS A 70 4.20 -16.10 5.23
C HIS A 70 4.45 -15.16 4.04
N GLY A 71 4.26 -15.67 2.82
CA GLY A 71 4.26 -14.86 1.60
C GLY A 71 3.27 -13.69 1.68
N ALA A 72 3.76 -12.49 1.40
CA ALA A 72 2.98 -11.27 1.44
C ALA A 72 3.51 -10.23 0.46
N VAL A 73 2.67 -9.25 0.19
CA VAL A 73 3.07 -7.99 -0.45
C VAL A 73 2.92 -6.87 0.56
N LYS A 74 3.74 -5.85 0.42
CA LYS A 74 3.68 -4.65 1.27
C LYS A 74 3.28 -3.44 0.44
N TYR A 75 2.48 -2.56 1.02
CA TYR A 75 2.20 -1.24 0.44
C TYR A 75 2.64 -0.16 1.40
N GLU A 76 3.22 0.90 0.86
CA GLU A 76 3.42 2.14 1.58
C GLU A 76 2.18 3.02 1.36
N LEU A 77 1.63 3.54 2.46
CA LEU A 77 0.47 4.40 2.46
C LEU A 77 0.85 5.73 3.09
N ALA A 78 0.51 6.85 2.44
CA ALA A 78 0.57 8.17 3.07
C ALA A 78 -0.82 8.69 3.39
N MET A 79 -1.00 9.14 4.62
CA MET A 79 -2.23 9.70 5.17
C MET A 79 -2.01 11.16 5.56
N SER A 80 -3.00 12.01 5.31
CA SER A 80 -2.99 13.37 5.84
C SER A 80 -3.15 13.33 7.36
N VAL A 81 -2.38 14.17 8.07
CA VAL A 81 -2.50 14.32 9.53
C VAL A 81 -3.75 15.13 9.91
N PHE A 82 -4.18 16.05 9.03
CA PHE A 82 -5.26 16.99 9.31
C PHE A 82 -6.64 16.53 8.81
N GLY A 83 -6.72 15.40 8.10
CA GLY A 83 -7.99 14.91 7.58
C GLY A 83 -7.97 13.43 7.22
N ALA A 84 -9.17 12.84 7.10
CA ALA A 84 -9.35 11.44 6.72
C ALA A 84 -9.11 11.20 5.21
N LYS A 85 -7.89 11.49 4.74
CA LYS A 85 -7.50 11.41 3.33
C LYS A 85 -6.20 10.63 3.18
N CYS A 86 -6.25 9.59 2.35
CA CYS A 86 -5.06 8.93 1.82
C CYS A 86 -4.59 9.73 0.61
N VAL A 87 -3.34 10.20 0.63
CA VAL A 87 -2.80 11.09 -0.41
C VAL A 87 -1.86 10.35 -1.37
N TRP A 88 -1.32 9.20 -0.95
CA TRP A 88 -0.37 8.41 -1.72
C TRP A 88 -0.45 6.94 -1.37
N ILE A 89 -0.26 6.08 -2.37
CA ILE A 89 -0.07 4.64 -2.20
C ILE A 89 1.02 4.17 -3.16
N SER A 90 2.06 3.54 -2.61
CA SER A 90 3.15 2.92 -3.36
C SER A 90 3.19 1.41 -3.11
N GLY A 91 3.42 0.63 -4.17
CA GLY A 91 3.46 -0.84 -4.15
C GLY A 91 2.66 -1.49 -5.27
N PRO A 92 2.52 -2.83 -5.28
CA PRO A 92 3.00 -3.74 -4.24
C PRO A 92 4.53 -3.92 -4.22
N HIS A 93 5.10 -3.84 -3.03
CA HIS A 93 6.49 -4.18 -2.70
C HIS A 93 6.58 -5.61 -2.15
N ARG A 94 7.80 -6.14 -2.03
CA ARG A 94 8.01 -7.47 -1.43
C ARG A 94 7.68 -7.44 0.07
N GLY A 95 6.97 -8.46 0.57
CA GLY A 95 6.57 -8.53 1.98
C GLY A 95 7.75 -8.56 2.96
N GLY A 96 8.90 -9.11 2.55
CA GLY A 96 10.12 -9.14 3.37
C GLY A 96 10.95 -7.86 3.32
N GLU A 97 10.54 -6.84 2.58
CA GLU A 97 11.27 -5.57 2.45
C GLU A 97 11.03 -4.66 3.67
N HIS A 98 12.08 -3.97 4.11
CA HIS A 98 11.99 -3.02 5.22
C HIS A 98 11.31 -1.71 4.79
N ASP A 99 10.45 -1.16 5.65
CA ASP A 99 9.67 0.05 5.36
C ASP A 99 10.58 1.24 5.02
N MET A 100 11.69 1.38 5.73
CA MET A 100 12.67 2.45 5.48
C MET A 100 13.34 2.32 4.11
N THR A 101 13.55 1.09 3.61
CA THR A 101 14.08 0.85 2.26
C THR A 101 13.05 1.29 1.22
N ILE A 102 11.79 0.89 1.40
CA ILE A 102 10.67 1.27 0.51
C ILE A 102 10.55 2.78 0.46
N PHE A 103 10.48 3.44 1.61
CA PHE A 103 10.33 4.89 1.71
C PHE A 103 11.45 5.65 1.00
N ARG A 104 12.71 5.27 1.26
CA ARG A 104 13.87 5.91 0.62
C ARG A 104 13.94 5.67 -0.88
N SER A 105 13.46 4.53 -1.36
CA SER A 105 13.45 4.21 -2.79
C SER A 105 12.53 5.12 -3.61
N GLY A 106 11.49 5.69 -2.99
CA GLY A 106 10.60 6.65 -3.63
C GLY A 106 11.08 8.11 -3.61
N LEU A 107 12.18 8.40 -2.89
CA LEU A 107 12.76 9.74 -2.75
C LEU A 107 13.96 9.98 -3.69
N MET A 108 14.47 8.93 -4.33
CA MET A 108 15.55 8.98 -5.34
C MET A 108 14.96 9.08 -6.74
#